data_AF-A0A7Y5BXA8-F1
#
_entry.id   AF-A0A7Y5BXA8-F1
#
_cell.length_a   1.000
_cell.length_b   1.000
_cell.length_c   1.000
_cell.angle_alpha   90.00
_cell.angle_beta   90.00
_cell.angle_gamma   90.00
#
_symmetry.space_group_name_H-M   'P 1'
#
loop_
_entity.id
_entity.type
_entity.pdbx_description
1 polymer ?
#
loop_
_entity_poly.entity_id
_entity_poly.type
_entity_poly.pdbx_seq_one_letter_code
_entity_poly.pdbx_strand_id
1 'polypeptide(L)'
;MIENQTPIPALVHQMEVCLRSGYNIRQTLEIAAKDLPEPLATEIRQTLADLDGGTALPTALEHWLDRAPSPDLDWMLATIKVQLEVGGNLADKFRLLGQMMEKRRGI
;
A
#
# COMPACT_ATOMS: atom_id res chain seq x y z
N MET A 1 11.01 28.76 -4.21
CA MET A 1 10.26 27.84 -3.34
C MET A 1 10.74 26.45 -3.70
N ILE A 2 11.61 25.84 -2.88
CA ILE A 2 12.10 24.50 -3.18
C ILE A 2 10.96 23.57 -2.75
N GLU A 3 10.28 23.02 -3.74
CA GLU A 3 9.28 21.98 -3.56
C GLU A 3 9.98 20.82 -2.85
N ASN A 4 9.69 20.66 -1.56
CA ASN A 4 10.34 19.68 -0.71
C ASN A 4 9.71 18.32 -1.03
N GLN A 5 10.03 17.79 -2.20
CA GLN A 5 9.46 16.55 -2.71
C GLN A 5 9.89 15.42 -1.76
N THR A 6 8.92 14.85 -1.06
CA THR A 6 9.08 13.63 -0.27
C THR A 6 9.76 12.58 -1.17
N PRO A 7 10.96 12.06 -0.83
CA PRO A 7 11.69 11.18 -1.74
C PRO A 7 11.12 9.75 -1.71
N ILE A 8 9.91 9.58 -2.23
CA ILE A 8 9.17 8.31 -2.33
C ILE A 8 10.02 7.18 -2.93
N PRO A 9 10.92 7.40 -3.92
CA PRO A 9 11.79 6.32 -4.42
C PRO A 9 12.64 5.64 -3.33
N ALA A 10 13.07 6.38 -2.30
CA ALA A 10 13.82 5.80 -1.17
C ALA A 10 12.94 4.88 -0.32
N LEU A 11 11.68 5.26 -0.09
CA LEU A 11 10.69 4.41 0.57
C LEU A 11 10.40 3.15 -0.26
N VAL A 12 10.20 3.30 -1.57
CA VAL A 12 9.97 2.15 -2.46
C VAL A 12 11.15 1.18 -2.41
N HIS A 13 12.39 1.67 -2.48
CA HIS A 13 13.58 0.82 -2.37
C HIS A 13 13.66 0.09 -1.02
N GLN A 14 13.39 0.79 0.09
CA GLN A 14 13.37 0.17 1.41
C GLN A 14 12.29 -0.92 1.50
N MET A 15 11.11 -0.65 0.93
CA MET A 15 10.03 -1.63 0.88
C MET A 15 10.42 -2.86 0.06
N GLU A 16 11.03 -2.65 -1.10
CA GLU A 16 11.52 -3.68 -1.98
C GLU A 16 12.54 -4.62 -1.28
N VAL A 17 13.50 -4.04 -0.55
CA VAL A 17 14.51 -4.78 0.22
C VAL A 17 13.88 -5.57 1.36
N CYS A 18 13.08 -4.94 2.23
CA CYS A 18 12.49 -5.60 3.38
C CYS A 18 11.51 -6.71 2.98
N LEU A 19 10.63 -6.46 1.99
CA LEU A 19 9.66 -7.45 1.56
C LEU A 19 10.35 -8.69 0.96
N ARG A 20 11.43 -8.52 0.19
CA ARG A 20 12.25 -9.66 -0.30
C ARG A 20 12.91 -10.45 0.81
N SER A 21 13.29 -9.79 1.90
CA SER A 21 13.87 -10.43 3.08
C SER A 21 12.84 -11.15 3.95
N GLY A 22 11.56 -11.18 3.55
CA GLY A 22 10.49 -11.89 4.24
C GLY A 22 9.76 -11.08 5.31
N TYR A 23 10.08 -9.79 5.44
CA TYR A 23 9.30 -8.90 6.31
C TYR A 23 7.92 -8.65 5.70
N ASN A 24 6.90 -8.51 6.55
CA ASN A 24 5.59 -8.04 6.09
C ASN A 24 5.57 -6.52 5.91
N ILE A 25 4.49 -5.98 5.34
CA ILE A 25 4.36 -4.54 5.07
C ILE A 25 4.46 -3.70 6.34
N ARG A 26 3.84 -4.13 7.44
CA ARG A 26 3.89 -3.37 8.71
C ARG A 26 5.31 -3.29 9.25
N GLN A 27 6.02 -4.42 9.34
CA GLN A 27 7.42 -4.46 9.77
C GLN A 27 8.32 -3.61 8.86
N THR A 28 8.06 -3.66 7.56
CA THR A 28 8.77 -2.85 6.57
C THR A 28 8.58 -1.35 6.83
N LEU A 29 7.35 -0.91 7.09
CA LEU A 29 7.05 0.49 7.43
C LEU A 29 7.68 0.89 8.77
N GLU A 30 7.70 0.01 9.77
CA GLU A 30 8.38 0.25 11.06
C GLU A 30 9.89 0.44 10.90
N ILE A 31 10.52 -0.32 10.00
CA ILE A 31 11.94 -0.16 9.66
C ILE A 31 12.14 1.16 8.90
N ALA A 32 11.34 1.42 7.87
CA ALA A 32 11.43 2.64 7.06
C ALA A 32 11.24 3.92 7.90
N ALA A 33 10.35 3.90 8.90
CA ALA A 33 10.14 5.03 9.83
C ALA A 33 11.35 5.35 10.71
N LYS A 34 12.24 4.38 10.92
CA LYS A 34 13.49 4.54 11.70
C LYS A 34 14.66 4.95 10.82
N ASP A 35 14.74 4.42 9.60
CA ASP A 35 15.90 4.53 8.74
C ASP A 35 15.85 5.72 7.78
N LEU A 36 14.64 6.13 7.37
CA LEU A 36 14.47 7.23 6.41
C LEU A 36 14.45 8.58 7.13
N PRO A 37 14.98 9.66 6.49
CA PRO A 37 14.97 11.00 7.09
C PRO A 37 13.58 11.66 7.02
N GLU A 38 13.41 12.77 7.74
CA GLU A 38 12.24 13.63 7.56
C GLU A 38 12.20 14.26 6.15
N PRO A 39 11.02 14.49 5.55
CA PRO A 39 9.68 14.32 6.14
C PRO A 39 9.10 12.89 6.01
N LEU A 40 9.79 11.96 5.33
CA LEU A 40 9.28 10.59 5.12
C LEU A 40 8.97 9.89 6.44
N ALA A 41 9.88 9.96 7.40
CA ALA A 41 9.72 9.28 8.68
C ALA A 41 8.43 9.71 9.40
N THR A 42 8.09 11.00 9.39
CA THR A 42 6.84 11.52 9.96
C THR A 42 5.61 10.92 9.28
N GLU A 43 5.58 10.93 7.96
CA GLU A 43 4.41 10.44 7.21
C GLU A 43 4.25 8.92 7.33
N ILE A 44 5.35 8.18 7.40
CA ILE A 44 5.32 6.72 7.65
C ILE A 44 4.77 6.45 9.06
N ARG A 45 5.18 7.23 10.08
CA ARG A 45 4.64 7.09 11.44
C ARG A 45 3.15 7.40 11.51
N GLN A 46 2.68 8.40 10.76
CA GLN A 46 1.24 8.69 10.65
C GLN A 46 0.49 7.55 9.95
N THR A 47 1.06 7.00 8.89
CA THR A 47 0.51 5.81 8.22
C THR A 47 0.43 4.61 9.17
N LEU A 48 1.46 4.36 9.97
CA LEU A 48 1.45 3.31 11.00
C LEU A 48 0.36 3.56 12.07
N ALA A 49 0.17 4.81 12.49
CA ALA A 49 -0.88 5.16 13.43
C ALA A 49 -2.29 4.90 12.86
N ASP A 50 -2.51 5.22 11.58
CA ASP A 50 -3.77 4.90 10.88
C ASP A 50 -4.02 3.38 10.87
N LEU A 51 -3.00 2.59 10.56
CA LEU A 51 -3.07 1.12 10.56
C LEU A 51 -3.37 0.56 11.96
N ASP A 52 -2.72 1.08 13.00
CA ASP A 52 -2.98 0.68 14.39
C ASP A 52 -4.40 1.05 14.83
N GLY A 53 -4.97 2.12 14.25
CA GLY A 53 -6.38 2.50 14.37
C GLY A 53 -7.35 1.63 13.56
N GLY A 54 -6.87 0.62 12.83
CA GLY A 54 -7.69 -0.28 12.02
C GLY A 54 -7.99 0.21 10.60
N THR A 55 -7.37 1.32 10.18
CA THR A 55 -7.49 1.81 8.80
C THR A 55 -6.78 0.85 7.85
N ALA A 56 -7.37 0.57 6.69
CA ALA A 56 -6.72 -0.25 5.67
C ALA A 56 -5.54 0.51 5.05
N LEU A 57 -4.48 -0.22 4.67
CA LEU A 57 -3.26 0.37 4.09
C LEU A 57 -3.52 1.30 2.90
N PRO A 58 -4.35 0.95 1.88
CA PRO A 58 -4.62 1.87 0.79
C PRO A 58 -5.21 3.20 1.26
N THR A 59 -6.13 3.15 2.22
CA THR A 59 -6.77 4.35 2.79
C THR A 59 -5.79 5.17 3.64
N ALA A 60 -4.91 4.53 4.42
CA ALA A 60 -3.87 5.24 5.16
C ALA A 60 -2.89 5.96 4.21
N LEU A 61 -2.55 5.35 3.08
CA LEU A 61 -1.72 5.96 2.04
C LEU A 61 -2.48 7.06 1.25
N GLU A 62 -3.79 6.95 1.08
CA GLU A 62 -4.63 8.04 0.55
C GLU A 62 -4.60 9.25 1.48
N HIS A 63 -4.73 9.06 2.80
CA HIS A 63 -4.61 10.16 3.76
C HIS A 63 -3.23 10.84 3.67
N TRP A 64 -2.16 10.08 3.47
CA TRP A 64 -0.83 10.66 3.21
C TRP A 64 -0.85 11.47 1.90
N LEU A 65 -1.33 10.90 0.80
CA LEU A 65 -1.40 11.58 -0.49
C LEU A 65 -2.19 12.90 -0.42
N ASP A 66 -3.28 12.94 0.34
CA ASP A 66 -4.09 14.15 0.56
C ASP A 66 -3.32 15.25 1.31
N ARG A 67 -2.49 14.88 2.30
CA ARG A 67 -1.67 15.83 3.08
C ARG A 67 -0.45 16.30 2.31
N ALA A 68 0.19 15.40 1.57
CA ALA A 68 1.42 15.66 0.83
C ALA A 68 1.33 15.06 -0.58
N PRO A 69 0.66 15.75 -1.52
CA PRO A 69 0.51 15.29 -2.89
C PRO A 69 1.86 15.01 -3.54
N SER A 70 2.03 13.79 -4.05
CA SER A 70 3.23 13.37 -4.75
C SER A 70 2.86 12.40 -5.87
N PRO A 71 3.26 12.67 -7.13
CA PRO A 71 3.05 11.74 -8.24
C PRO A 71 3.60 10.34 -7.92
N ASP A 72 4.80 10.26 -7.35
CA ASP A 72 5.41 8.97 -7.02
C ASP A 72 4.62 8.20 -5.96
N LEU A 73 4.02 8.91 -4.98
CA LEU A 73 3.15 8.31 -3.98
C LEU A 73 1.83 7.80 -4.58
N ASP A 74 1.24 8.57 -5.50
CA ASP A 74 0.03 8.17 -6.22
C ASP A 74 0.27 6.91 -7.07
N TRP A 75 1.41 6.85 -7.78
CA TRP A 75 1.83 5.67 -8.54
C TRP A 75 2.09 4.45 -7.63
N MET A 76 2.75 4.64 -6.49
CA MET A 76 2.96 3.58 -5.51
C MET A 76 1.63 3.06 -4.96
N LEU A 77 0.71 3.95 -4.60
CA LEU A 77 -0.62 3.61 -4.10
C LEU A 77 -1.44 2.84 -5.14
N ALA A 78 -1.46 3.28 -6.39
CA ALA A 78 -2.13 2.58 -7.49
C ALA A 78 -1.57 1.16 -7.66
N THR A 79 -0.25 1.00 -7.59
CA THR A 79 0.42 -0.31 -7.68
C THR A 79 0.01 -1.22 -6.52
N ILE A 80 -0.01 -0.70 -5.28
CA ILE A 80 -0.43 -1.45 -4.09
C ILE A 80 -1.90 -1.90 -4.22
N LYS A 81 -2.81 -1.00 -4.65
CA LYS A 81 -4.21 -1.31 -4.87
C LYS A 81 -4.38 -2.45 -5.88
N VAL A 82 -3.68 -2.38 -7.02
CA VAL A 82 -3.68 -3.44 -8.04
C VAL A 82 -3.17 -4.77 -7.45
N GLN A 83 -2.07 -4.76 -6.70
CA GLN A 83 -1.52 -5.98 -6.11
C GLN A 83 -2.49 -6.63 -5.10
N LEU A 84 -3.18 -5.82 -4.30
CA LEU A 84 -4.18 -6.31 -3.34
C LEU A 84 -5.44 -6.85 -4.04
N GLU A 85 -5.87 -6.23 -5.13
CA GLU A 85 -6.98 -6.75 -5.94
C GLU A 85 -6.63 -8.07 -6.63
N VAL A 86 -5.42 -8.22 -7.17
CA VAL A 86 -5.01 -9.47 -7.83
C VAL A 86 -4.75 -10.58 -6.80
N GLY A 87 -4.26 -10.24 -5.61
CA GLY A 87 -4.00 -11.17 -4.51
C GLY A 87 -5.21 -11.62 -3.68
N GLY A 88 -6.37 -10.96 -3.80
CA GLY A 88 -7.57 -11.30 -3.03
C GLY A 88 -8.90 -11.24 -3.79
N ASN A 89 -8.92 -10.73 -5.03
CA ASN A 89 -10.19 -10.43 -5.71
C ASN A 89 -10.33 -11.17 -7.05
N LEU A 90 -9.24 -11.66 -7.65
CA LEU A 90 -9.38 -12.40 -8.91
C LEU A 90 -9.92 -13.83 -8.66
N ALA A 91 -9.41 -14.53 -7.63
CA ALA A 91 -9.94 -15.83 -7.23
C ALA A 91 -11.41 -15.77 -6.78
N ASP A 92 -11.80 -14.73 -6.03
CA ASP A 92 -13.18 -14.52 -5.60
C ASP A 92 -14.10 -14.07 -6.75
N LYS A 93 -13.62 -13.24 -7.69
CA LYS A 93 -14.34 -12.92 -8.92
C LYS A 93 -14.52 -14.15 -9.81
N PHE A 94 -13.50 -15.00 -9.96
CA PHE A 94 -13.60 -16.28 -10.68
C PHE A 94 -14.51 -17.28 -9.96
N ARG A 95 -14.50 -17.33 -8.62
CA ARG A 95 -15.43 -18.14 -7.83
C ARG A 95 -16.87 -17.68 -8.03
N LEU A 96 -17.13 -16.37 -7.98
CA LEU A 96 -18.44 -15.79 -8.24
C LEU A 96 -18.90 -16.04 -9.69
N LEU A 97 -17.99 -15.90 -10.66
CA LEU A 97 -18.25 -16.28 -12.06
C LEU A 97 -18.59 -17.77 -12.19
N GLY A 98 -17.86 -18.66 -11.51
CA GLY A 98 -18.13 -20.09 -11.46
C GLY A 98 -19.51 -20.41 -10.91
N GLN A 99 -19.87 -19.81 -9.77
CA GLN A 99 -21.21 -19.93 -9.17
C GLN A 99 -22.31 -19.43 -10.13
N MET A 100 -22.07 -18.33 -10.85
CA MET A 100 -23.02 -17.80 -11.84
C MET A 100 -23.12 -18.67 -13.10
N MET A 101 -22.09 -19.45 -13.43
CA MET A 101 -22.12 -20.42 -14.53
C MET A 101 -22.83 -21.72 -14.12
N GLU A 102 -22.58 -22.24 -12.92
CA GLU A 102 -23.27 -23.40 -12.34
C GLU A 102 -24.77 -23.12 -12.21
N LYS A 103 -25.15 -21.95 -11.68
CA LYS A 103 -26.55 -21.50 -11.56
C LYS A 103 -27.26 -21.40 -12.92
N ARG A 104 -26.51 -21.18 -14.02
CA ARG A 104 -27.05 -21.21 -15.39
C ARG A 104 -27.13 -22.61 -15.99
N ARG A 105 -26.33 -23.57 -15.51
CA ARG A 105 -26.29 -24.96 -16.01
C ARG A 105 -27.32 -25.88 -15.33
N GLY A 106 -28.04 -25.41 -14.31
CA GLY A 106 -29.17 -26.13 -13.73
C GLY A 106 -28.77 -27.40 -12.98
N ILE A 107 -27.78 -27.31 -12.09
CA ILE A 107 -27.50 -28.29 -11.03
C ILE A 107 -27.67 -27.56 -9.70
#